data_AF-A0A2S2NR67-F1
#
_entry.id   AF-A0A2S2NR67-F1
#
_cell.length_a   1.000
_cell.length_b   1.000
_cell.length_c   1.000
_cell.angle_alpha   90.00
_cell.angle_beta   90.00
_cell.angle_gamma   90.00
#
_symmetry.space_group_name_H-M   'P 1'
#
loop_
_entity.id
_entity.type
_entity.pdbx_description
1 polymer ?
#
loop_
_entity_poly.entity_id
_entity_poly.type
_entity_poly.pdbx_seq_one_letter_code
_entity_poly.pdbx_strand_id
1 'polypeptide(L)'
;MLRNYDDPSQDPVFSQITTLDLGEVVPSISGPKRPHDRVSVSKAHKDFKTCLTNKIGFKGFNISPDKLNASCEFEFNNQKYTLRHGSVVIAAITSCTNTSNSSVMLGACK
;
A
#
# COMPACT_ATOMS: atom_id res chain seq x y z
N MET A 1 17.90 9.92 -34.17
CA MET A 1 18.23 8.47 -34.09
C MET A 1 17.19 7.84 -33.17
N LEU A 2 16.49 6.80 -33.64
CA LEU A 2 15.48 6.12 -32.82
C LEU A 2 16.19 5.12 -31.89
N ARG A 3 15.72 5.00 -30.64
CA ARG A 3 16.28 4.08 -29.66
C ARG A 3 15.76 2.66 -29.89
N ASN A 4 16.66 1.66 -29.96
CA ASN A 4 16.29 0.24 -29.85
C ASN A 4 16.61 -0.28 -28.44
N TYR A 5 15.61 -0.83 -27.73
CA TYR A 5 15.78 -1.39 -26.39
C TYR A 5 16.15 -2.89 -26.41
N ASP A 6 16.02 -3.57 -27.56
CA ASP A 6 16.40 -4.97 -27.73
C ASP A 6 17.87 -5.14 -28.16
N ASP A 7 18.59 -4.02 -28.38
CA ASP A 7 19.99 -3.99 -28.82
C ASP A 7 20.88 -3.38 -27.72
N PRO A 8 21.54 -4.23 -26.90
CA PRO A 8 22.41 -3.78 -25.81
C PRO A 8 23.60 -2.93 -26.28
N SER A 9 24.01 -3.02 -27.55
CA SER A 9 25.13 -2.22 -28.07
C SER A 9 24.82 -0.72 -28.12
N GLN A 10 23.54 -0.35 -28.07
CA GLN A 10 23.11 1.04 -28.03
C GLN A 10 23.09 1.59 -26.60
N ASP A 11 23.05 0.75 -25.55
CA ASP A 11 22.91 1.16 -24.14
C ASP A 11 23.90 2.30 -23.75
N PRO A 12 23.40 3.43 -23.23
CA PRO A 12 24.28 4.49 -22.77
C PRO A 12 25.16 4.03 -21.60
N VAL A 13 26.33 4.67 -21.45
CA VAL A 13 27.17 4.45 -20.28
C VAL A 13 26.64 5.28 -19.13
N PHE A 14 26.06 4.61 -18.13
CA PHE A 14 25.55 5.24 -16.91
C PHE A 14 26.59 5.18 -15.78
N SER A 15 26.51 6.12 -14.84
CA SER A 15 27.31 6.08 -13.60
C SER A 15 26.92 4.93 -12.67
N GLN A 16 25.66 4.50 -12.74
CA GLN A 16 25.12 3.39 -11.99
C GLN A 16 23.99 2.73 -12.78
N ILE A 17 23.94 1.40 -12.75
CA ILE A 17 22.88 0.59 -13.35
C ILE A 17 22.22 -0.20 -12.22
N THR A 18 20.89 -0.11 -12.14
CA THR A 18 20.06 -0.92 -11.23
C THR A 18 19.04 -1.68 -12.06
N THR A 19 18.81 -2.93 -11.72
CA THR A 19 17.92 -3.83 -12.46
C THR A 19 16.69 -4.17 -11.63
N LEU A 20 15.53 -4.29 -12.31
CA LEU A 20 14.28 -4.75 -11.72
C LEU A 20 13.64 -5.77 -12.68
N ASP A 21 13.42 -6.99 -12.20
CA ASP A 21 12.63 -7.98 -12.92
C ASP A 21 11.13 -7.72 -12.71
N LEU A 22 10.40 -7.49 -13.80
CA LEU A 22 8.96 -7.26 -13.76
C LEU A 22 8.17 -8.53 -13.39
N GLY A 23 8.72 -9.72 -13.59
CA GLY A 23 8.12 -10.99 -13.18
C GLY A 23 8.04 -11.17 -11.66
N GLU A 24 8.90 -10.49 -10.90
CA GLU A 24 8.90 -10.52 -9.43
C GLU A 24 7.98 -9.47 -8.80
N VAL A 25 7.38 -8.59 -9.60
CA VAL A 25 6.51 -7.52 -9.11
C VAL A 25 5.20 -8.11 -8.60
N VAL A 26 4.86 -7.79 -7.34
CA VAL A 26 3.60 -8.20 -6.72
C VAL A 26 2.78 -7.00 -6.27
N PRO A 27 1.43 -7.09 -6.33
CA PRO A 27 0.55 -6.06 -5.80
C PRO A 27 0.91 -5.72 -4.35
N SER A 28 1.12 -4.44 -4.08
CA SER A 28 1.64 -3.98 -2.81
C SER A 28 0.95 -2.68 -2.38
N ILE A 29 0.91 -2.44 -1.08
CA ILE A 29 0.55 -1.18 -0.43
C ILE A 29 1.78 -0.65 0.34
N SER A 30 1.73 0.61 0.74
CA SER A 30 2.76 1.23 1.57
C SER A 30 2.18 1.68 2.90
N GLY A 31 2.92 1.49 4.00
CA GLY A 31 2.53 1.97 5.31
C GLY A 31 2.90 1.02 6.46
N PRO A 32 2.39 1.25 7.69
CA PRO A 32 1.30 2.17 8.01
C PRO A 32 1.75 3.62 8.25
N LYS A 33 3.06 3.91 8.36
CA LYS A 33 3.55 5.25 8.73
C LYS A 33 4.49 5.91 7.72
N ARG A 34 5.10 5.16 6.78
CA ARG A 34 6.03 5.73 5.79
C ARG A 34 5.79 5.19 4.36
N PRO A 35 6.08 5.98 3.32
CA PRO A 35 5.86 5.56 1.92
C PRO A 35 6.74 4.39 1.45
N HIS A 36 7.95 4.24 1.99
CA HIS A 36 8.88 3.17 1.62
C HIS A 36 8.61 1.85 2.34
N ASP A 37 7.65 1.81 3.28
CA ASP A 37 7.27 0.60 4.00
C ASP A 37 6.36 -0.27 3.13
N ARG A 38 6.94 -0.93 2.11
CA ARG A 38 6.22 -1.80 1.18
C ARG A 38 5.68 -3.06 1.87
N VAL A 39 4.42 -3.37 1.61
CA VAL A 39 3.73 -4.59 2.07
C VAL A 39 2.99 -5.20 0.90
N SER A 40 3.24 -6.47 0.58
CA SER A 40 2.44 -7.17 -0.44
C SER A 40 0.98 -7.27 0.03
N VAL A 41 0.02 -7.05 -0.86
CA VAL A 41 -1.43 -7.09 -0.54
C VAL A 41 -1.83 -8.40 0.13
N SER A 42 -1.28 -9.53 -0.34
CA SER A 42 -1.52 -10.86 0.25
C SER A 42 -1.09 -11.00 1.72
N LYS A 43 -0.16 -10.15 2.19
CA LYS A 43 0.36 -10.14 3.57
C LYS A 43 -0.19 -8.98 4.41
N ALA A 44 -0.96 -8.06 3.82
CA ALA A 44 -1.42 -6.84 4.49
C ALA A 44 -2.17 -7.12 5.80
N HIS A 45 -3.06 -8.10 5.82
CA HIS A 45 -3.79 -8.49 7.03
C HIS A 45 -2.85 -8.98 8.16
N LYS A 46 -1.84 -9.81 7.82
CA LYS A 46 -0.87 -10.32 8.79
C LYS A 46 0.07 -9.21 9.28
N ASP A 47 0.53 -8.36 8.37
CA ASP A 47 1.39 -7.21 8.70
C ASP A 47 0.68 -6.25 9.65
N PHE A 48 -0.57 -5.87 9.35
CA PHE A 48 -1.34 -4.98 10.19
C PHE A 48 -1.59 -5.56 11.59
N LYS A 49 -1.97 -6.83 11.69
CA LYS A 49 -2.16 -7.51 13.00
C LYS A 49 -0.89 -7.48 13.86
N THR A 50 0.27 -7.68 13.22
CA THR A 50 1.57 -7.59 13.90
C THR A 50 1.87 -6.15 14.33
N CYS A 51 1.52 -5.17 13.49
CA CYS A 51 1.68 -3.75 13.83
C CYS A 51 0.86 -3.33 15.05
N LEU A 52 -0.29 -3.95 15.34
CA LEU A 52 -1.09 -3.60 16.51
C LEU A 52 -0.32 -3.80 17.81
N THR A 53 0.43 -4.90 17.96
CA THR A 53 1.10 -5.27 19.22
C THR A 53 2.57 -4.86 19.29
N ASN A 54 3.22 -4.64 18.15
CA ASN A 54 4.62 -4.21 18.11
C ASN A 54 4.85 -2.92 18.92
N LYS A 55 6.04 -2.80 19.51
CA LYS A 55 6.50 -1.57 20.19
C LYS A 55 6.30 -0.35 19.29
N ILE A 56 6.02 0.80 19.91
CA ILE A 56 5.81 2.05 19.19
C ILE A 56 6.98 2.32 18.24
N GLY A 57 6.66 2.43 16.95
CA GLY A 57 7.64 2.64 15.89
C GLY A 57 6.93 2.75 14.54
N PHE A 58 7.68 2.67 13.44
CA PHE A 58 7.12 2.78 12.09
C PHE A 58 6.10 1.67 11.75
N LYS A 59 6.26 0.50 12.36
CA LYS A 59 5.43 -0.71 12.20
C LYS A 59 4.84 -1.17 13.55
N GLY A 60 4.48 -0.23 14.42
CA GLY A 60 3.99 -0.56 15.75
C GLY A 60 3.11 0.49 16.40
N PHE A 61 2.04 0.01 17.02
CA PHE A 61 1.04 0.80 17.76
C PHE A 61 1.00 0.47 19.25
N ASN A 62 1.64 -0.62 19.69
CA ASN A 62 1.77 -1.04 21.09
C ASN A 62 0.42 -1.12 21.83
N ILE A 63 -0.58 -1.72 21.19
CA ILE A 63 -1.88 -2.00 21.77
C ILE A 63 -1.77 -3.25 22.64
N SER A 64 -2.24 -3.12 23.88
CA SER A 64 -2.28 -4.22 24.83
C SER A 64 -3.19 -5.36 24.33
N PRO A 65 -2.85 -6.64 24.57
CA PRO A 65 -3.61 -7.79 24.04
C PRO A 65 -5.11 -7.77 24.36
N ASP A 66 -5.49 -7.28 25.54
CA ASP A 66 -6.88 -7.10 25.99
C ASP A 66 -7.70 -6.13 25.12
N LYS A 67 -7.04 -5.21 24.42
CA LYS A 67 -7.69 -4.18 23.57
C LYS A 67 -7.68 -4.52 22.08
N LEU A 68 -7.13 -5.66 21.67
CA LEU A 68 -7.04 -6.03 20.25
C LEU A 68 -8.41 -6.29 19.60
N ASN A 69 -9.41 -6.67 20.39
CA ASN A 69 -10.78 -6.88 19.94
C ASN A 69 -11.69 -5.69 20.22
N ALA A 70 -11.13 -4.52 20.59
CA ALA A 70 -11.91 -3.34 20.86
C ALA A 70 -12.77 -2.96 19.64
N SER A 71 -14.04 -2.69 19.89
CA SER A 71 -14.99 -2.23 18.90
C SER A 71 -15.89 -1.15 19.47
N CYS A 72 -16.33 -0.24 18.62
CA CYS A 72 -17.26 0.83 18.99
C CYS A 72 -18.43 0.83 18.01
N GLU A 73 -19.66 0.85 18.53
CA GLU A 73 -20.85 1.04 17.70
C GLU A 73 -21.17 2.53 17.57
N PHE A 74 -21.63 2.93 16.40
CA PHE A 74 -22.09 4.29 16.14
C PHE A 74 -23.25 4.28 15.15
N GLU A 75 -24.05 5.35 15.17
CA GLU A 75 -25.17 5.52 14.25
C GLU A 75 -24.81 6.58 13.20
N PHE A 76 -25.12 6.28 11.93
CA PHE A 76 -24.96 7.19 10.82
C PHE A 76 -26.09 6.96 9.82
N ASN A 77 -26.80 8.03 9.42
CA ASN A 77 -27.97 7.95 8.53
C ASN A 77 -29.02 6.92 9.00
N ASN A 78 -29.37 6.91 10.29
CA ASN A 78 -30.32 5.98 10.91
C ASN A 78 -29.93 4.49 10.78
N GLN A 79 -28.64 4.20 10.58
CA GLN A 79 -28.10 2.85 10.53
C GLN A 79 -26.96 2.69 11.54
N LYS A 80 -26.93 1.55 12.22
CA LYS A 80 -25.88 1.20 13.17
C LYS A 80 -24.70 0.55 12.46
N TYR A 81 -23.51 1.01 12.78
CA TYR A 81 -22.24 0.53 12.25
C TYR A 81 -21.28 0.20 13.39
N THR A 82 -20.30 -0.66 13.12
CA THR A 82 -19.27 -1.02 14.10
C THR A 82 -17.88 -0.69 13.56
N LEU A 83 -17.11 0.10 14.30
CA LEU A 83 -15.68 0.33 14.06
C LEU A 83 -14.84 -0.66 14.86
N ARG A 84 -13.76 -1.13 14.23
CA ARG A 84 -12.75 -2.02 14.81
C ARG A 84 -11.36 -1.56 14.38
N HIS A 85 -10.31 -2.12 14.99
CA HIS A 85 -8.95 -1.91 14.50
C HIS A 85 -8.82 -2.36 13.05
N GLY A 86 -8.37 -1.46 12.18
CA GLY A 86 -8.25 -1.70 10.74
C GLY A 86 -9.48 -1.33 9.91
N SER A 87 -10.55 -0.80 10.52
CA SER A 87 -11.65 -0.20 9.77
C SER A 87 -11.13 0.95 8.89
N VAL A 88 -11.50 0.91 7.60
CA VAL A 88 -11.17 1.98 6.65
C VAL A 88 -12.21 3.07 6.75
N VAL A 89 -11.79 4.26 7.19
CA VAL A 89 -12.66 5.44 7.38
C VAL A 89 -12.45 6.51 6.30
N ILE A 90 -11.34 6.43 5.57
CA ILE A 90 -11.01 7.29 4.43
C ILE A 90 -10.54 6.38 3.29
N ALA A 91 -11.22 6.48 2.16
CA ALA A 91 -10.81 5.86 0.90
C ALA A 91 -10.87 6.94 -0.19
N ALA A 92 -9.70 7.44 -0.59
CA ALA A 92 -9.60 8.55 -1.53
C ALA A 92 -8.68 8.16 -2.69
N ILE A 93 -9.15 8.39 -3.92
CA ILE A 93 -8.32 8.31 -5.12
C ILE A 93 -7.80 9.72 -5.38
N THR A 94 -6.50 9.92 -5.18
CA THR A 94 -5.84 11.23 -5.23
C THR A 94 -4.42 11.12 -5.78
N SER A 95 -3.73 12.27 -5.88
CA SER A 95 -2.39 12.47 -6.43
C SER A 95 -2.27 12.30 -7.95
N CYS A 96 -1.47 13.17 -8.57
CA CYS A 96 -1.13 13.13 -9.99
C CYS A 96 -0.41 11.84 -10.40
N THR A 97 0.25 11.14 -9.48
CA THR A 97 0.99 9.89 -9.81
C THR A 97 0.07 8.79 -10.33
N ASN A 98 -1.12 8.63 -9.75
CA ASN A 98 -2.07 7.59 -10.14
C ASN A 98 -3.21 8.13 -11.00
N THR A 99 -3.68 9.37 -10.76
CA THR A 99 -4.79 9.93 -11.53
C THR A 99 -4.41 10.31 -12.96
N SER A 100 -3.12 10.54 -13.25
CA SER A 100 -2.64 10.74 -14.62
C SER A 100 -2.49 9.44 -15.41
N ASN A 101 -2.59 8.28 -14.76
CA ASN A 101 -2.51 6.97 -15.40
C ASN A 101 -3.92 6.46 -15.77
N SER A 102 -4.32 6.69 -17.01
CA SER A 102 -5.66 6.32 -17.51
C SER A 102 -5.95 4.82 -17.41
N SER A 103 -4.96 3.97 -17.65
CA SER A 103 -5.12 2.52 -17.56
C SER A 103 -5.49 2.07 -16.13
N VAL A 104 -4.83 2.64 -15.11
CA VAL A 104 -5.11 2.32 -13.70
C VAL A 104 -6.49 2.85 -13.29
N MET A 105 -6.85 4.06 -13.71
CA MET A 105 -8.14 4.66 -13.39
C MET A 105 -9.32 3.92 -14.04
N LEU A 106 -9.18 3.50 -15.30
CA LEU A 106 -10.18 2.66 -15.96
C LEU A 106 -10.31 1.29 -15.27
N GLY A 107 -9.21 0.73 -14.78
CA GLY A 107 -9.22 -0.49 -13.98
C GLY A 107 -9.95 -0.34 -12.65
N ALA A 108 -9.89 0.83 -12.00
CA ALA A 108 -10.54 1.09 -10.72
C ALA A 108 -12.07 1.29 -10.81
N CYS A 109 -12.58 1.69 -11.98
CA CYS A 109 -14.02 1.87 -12.21
C CYS A 109 -14.77 0.58 -12.53
N LYS A 110 -14.05 -0.52 -12.76
CA LYS A 110 -14.62 -1.85 -13.04
C LYS A 110 -14.74 -2.65 -11.75
#